data_AF-A0A2U1S6P4-F1
#
_entry.id   AF-A0A2U1S6P4-F1
#
_cell.length_a   1.000
_cell.length_b   1.000
_cell.length_c   1.000
_cell.angle_alpha   90.00
_cell.angle_beta   90.00
_cell.angle_gamma   90.00
#
_symmetry.space_group_name_H-M   'P 1'
#
loop_
_entity.id
_entity.type
_entity.pdbx_description
1 polymer ?
#
loop_
_entity_poly.entity_id
_entity_poly.type
_entity_poly.pdbx_seq_one_letter_code
_entity_poly.pdbx_strand_id
1 'polypeptide(L)'
;MSEEKIFIFQREDESNDNENEINIIWEVENDSDSLIENVIATSQSFTHDFGSIDAFNSKSVSFSIKIPSIDDLRKDFGEYASLPDTLRLGNVNLKYTKNNENYEVFSNSLEIPY
;
A
#
# COMPACT_ATOMS: atom_id res chain seq x y z
N MET A 1 27.52 -7.33 -10.21
CA MET A 1 26.49 -7.97 -9.37
C MET A 1 25.44 -6.91 -9.13
N SER A 2 24.21 -7.12 -9.59
CA SER A 2 23.08 -6.26 -9.21
C SER A 2 22.82 -6.45 -7.72
N GLU A 3 22.53 -5.37 -7.01
CA GLU A 3 22.03 -5.46 -5.64
C GLU A 3 20.67 -6.15 -5.66
N GLU A 4 20.57 -7.32 -5.02
CA GLU A 4 19.27 -7.96 -4.74
C GLU A 4 18.40 -7.02 -3.91
N LYS A 5 17.16 -6.81 -4.32
CA LYS A 5 16.25 -5.88 -3.66
C LYS A 5 14.87 -6.49 -3.47
N ILE A 6 14.32 -6.27 -2.29
CA ILE A 6 12.91 -6.55 -1.99
C ILE A 6 12.19 -5.21 -2.05
N PHE A 7 11.14 -5.15 -2.85
CA PHE A 7 10.37 -3.92 -3.05
C PHE A 7 8.94 -4.09 -2.58
N ILE A 8 8.38 -3.00 -2.10
CA ILE A 8 6.94 -2.85 -1.95
C ILE A 8 6.50 -1.57 -2.64
N PHE A 9 5.46 -1.67 -3.45
CA PHE A 9 4.84 -0.56 -4.14
C PHE A 9 3.39 -0.43 -3.71
N GLN A 10 2.94 0.82 -3.55
CA GLN A 10 1.54 1.16 -3.39
C GLN A 10 1.11 2.03 -4.57
N ARG A 11 0.03 1.65 -5.25
CA ARG A 11 -0.57 2.44 -6.33
C ARG A 11 -2.09 2.35 -6.32
N GLU A 12 -2.72 3.34 -6.93
CA GLU A 12 -4.13 3.27 -7.32
C GLU A 12 -4.30 2.28 -8.49
N ASP A 13 -5.42 1.57 -8.50
CA ASP A 13 -5.88 0.77 -9.63
C ASP A 13 -6.75 1.65 -10.54
N GLU A 14 -6.25 1.95 -11.73
CA GLU A 14 -6.88 2.84 -12.71
C GLU A 14 -8.22 2.31 -13.26
N SER A 15 -8.59 1.06 -12.95
CA SER A 15 -9.82 0.44 -13.43
C SER A 15 -11.08 0.77 -12.62
N ASN A 16 -11.00 1.71 -11.67
CA ASN A 16 -12.14 2.00 -10.80
C ASN A 16 -13.16 2.96 -11.46
N ASP A 17 -14.37 2.45 -11.69
CA ASP A 17 -15.50 3.21 -12.24
C ASP A 17 -16.35 3.92 -11.16
N ASN A 18 -16.02 3.75 -9.88
CA ASN A 18 -16.79 4.33 -8.77
C ASN A 18 -16.12 5.58 -8.20
N GLU A 19 -16.73 6.75 -8.41
CA GLU A 19 -16.24 8.07 -8.01
C GLU A 19 -16.02 8.22 -6.48
N ASN A 20 -16.65 7.38 -5.65
CA ASN A 20 -16.56 7.45 -4.18
C ASN A 20 -15.71 6.32 -3.56
N GLU A 21 -15.05 5.54 -4.40
CA GLU A 21 -14.21 4.44 -3.99
C GLU A 21 -12.89 4.53 -4.75
N ILE A 22 -11.84 4.01 -4.17
CA ILE A 22 -10.55 3.81 -4.83
C ILE A 22 -10.12 2.38 -4.55
N ASN A 23 -9.55 1.75 -5.57
CA ASN A 23 -8.90 0.46 -5.40
C ASN A 23 -7.40 0.73 -5.28
N ILE A 24 -6.79 0.18 -4.25
CA ILE A 24 -5.35 0.33 -3.99
C ILE A 24 -4.71 -1.03 -4.07
N ILE A 25 -3.66 -1.11 -4.88
CA ILE A 25 -2.87 -2.30 -5.03
C ILE A 25 -1.59 -2.14 -4.22
N TRP A 26 -1.30 -3.15 -3.41
CA TRP A 26 0.03 -3.39 -2.89
C TRP A 26 0.68 -4.50 -3.69
N GLU A 27 1.90 -4.26 -4.15
CA GLU A 27 2.70 -5.23 -4.88
C GLU A 27 4.04 -5.41 -4.17
N VAL A 28 4.38 -6.66 -3.86
CA VAL A 28 5.67 -7.05 -3.26
C VAL A 28 6.44 -7.87 -4.28
N GLU A 29 7.66 -7.44 -4.57
CA GLU A 29 8.56 -8.10 -5.51
C GLU A 29 9.80 -8.61 -4.79
N ASN A 30 10.08 -9.91 -4.93
CA ASN A 30 11.30 -10.54 -4.49
C ASN A 30 12.26 -10.68 -5.67
N ASP A 31 13.10 -9.68 -5.92
CA ASP A 31 14.15 -9.71 -6.95
C ASP A 31 15.46 -10.33 -6.42
N SER A 32 15.37 -11.16 -5.39
CA SER A 32 16.51 -11.90 -4.86
C SER A 32 16.50 -13.37 -5.28
N ASP A 33 17.66 -14.01 -5.16
CA ASP A 33 17.85 -15.42 -5.51
C ASP A 33 17.34 -16.40 -4.43
N SER A 34 16.75 -15.87 -3.36
CA SER A 34 16.37 -16.62 -2.17
C SER A 34 14.89 -16.43 -1.85
N LEU A 35 14.30 -17.45 -1.22
CA LEU A 35 12.96 -17.36 -0.63
C LEU A 35 12.93 -16.27 0.45
N ILE A 36 11.85 -15.47 0.47
CA ILE A 36 11.49 -14.65 1.63
C ILE A 36 10.25 -15.22 2.31
N GLU A 37 10.24 -15.19 3.63
CA GLU A 37 9.21 -15.77 4.49
C GLU A 37 8.59 -14.70 5.38
N ASN A 38 7.43 -15.01 5.99
CA ASN A 38 6.72 -14.11 6.92
C ASN A 38 6.51 -12.70 6.35
N VAL A 39 6.13 -12.63 5.08
CA VAL A 39 6.01 -11.39 4.32
C VAL A 39 4.70 -10.69 4.71
N ILE A 40 4.78 -9.72 5.62
CA ILE A 40 3.63 -9.02 6.19
C ILE A 40 3.72 -7.54 5.87
N ALA A 41 2.69 -7.01 5.22
CA ALA A 41 2.54 -5.60 4.91
C ALA A 41 1.52 -4.94 5.84
N THR A 42 1.83 -3.75 6.35
CA THR A 42 0.97 -2.99 7.25
C THR A 42 0.96 -1.51 6.89
N SER A 43 -0.23 -0.92 6.84
CA SER A 43 -0.45 0.52 6.71
C SER A 43 -1.26 1.05 7.91
N GLN A 44 -1.63 2.32 7.87
CA GLN A 44 -2.52 2.94 8.85
C GLN A 44 -3.89 2.26 8.97
N SER A 45 -4.37 1.60 7.92
CA SER A 45 -5.74 1.08 7.84
C SER A 45 -5.82 -0.42 7.52
N PHE A 46 -4.77 -1.02 6.95
CA PHE A 46 -4.80 -2.39 6.48
C PHE A 46 -3.57 -3.17 6.92
N THR A 47 -3.76 -4.47 7.12
CA THR A 47 -2.68 -5.45 7.28
C THR A 47 -2.95 -6.60 6.33
N HIS A 48 -1.92 -7.08 5.66
CA HIS A 48 -2.01 -8.25 4.79
C HIS A 48 -0.79 -9.14 4.95
N ASP A 49 -1.05 -10.44 4.95
CA ASP A 49 -0.03 -11.49 5.02
C ASP A 49 0.08 -12.14 3.64
N PHE A 50 1.21 -11.93 2.98
CA PHE A 50 1.54 -12.53 1.69
C PHE A 50 2.13 -13.95 1.84
N GLY A 51 2.39 -14.41 3.06
CA GLY A 51 3.04 -15.67 3.38
C GLY A 51 4.50 -15.65 2.97
N SER A 52 4.90 -16.57 2.09
CA SER A 52 6.23 -16.64 1.51
C SER A 52 6.22 -16.24 0.03
N ILE A 53 7.31 -15.67 -0.47
CA ILE A 53 7.48 -15.30 -1.88
C ILE A 53 8.79 -15.91 -2.37
N ASP A 54 8.67 -16.81 -3.36
CA ASP A 54 9.83 -17.46 -3.98
C ASP A 54 10.77 -16.45 -4.64
N ALA A 55 12.00 -16.89 -4.90
CA ALA A 55 12.99 -16.11 -5.64
C ALA A 55 12.44 -15.65 -7.00
N PHE A 56 12.72 -14.40 -7.37
CA PHE A 56 12.29 -13.76 -8.63
C PHE A 56 10.78 -13.84 -8.89
N ASN A 57 9.98 -13.69 -7.83
CA ASN A 57 8.52 -13.74 -7.91
C ASN A 57 7.89 -12.52 -7.22
N SER A 58 6.63 -12.25 -7.56
CA SER A 58 5.87 -11.17 -6.96
C SER A 58 4.48 -11.64 -6.51
N LYS A 59 3.93 -10.92 -5.53
CA LYS A 59 2.54 -11.07 -5.11
C LYS A 59 1.88 -9.70 -4.97
N SER A 60 0.58 -9.66 -5.23
CA SER A 60 -0.20 -8.44 -5.07
C SER A 60 -1.53 -8.71 -4.35
N VAL A 61 -2.04 -7.67 -3.73
CA VAL A 61 -3.36 -7.62 -3.10
C VAL A 61 -4.00 -6.27 -3.40
N SER A 62 -5.32 -6.26 -3.56
CA SER A 62 -6.09 -5.04 -3.76
C SER A 62 -7.03 -4.79 -2.58
N PHE A 63 -7.17 -3.53 -2.20
CA PHE A 63 -8.11 -3.05 -1.17
C PHE A 63 -8.97 -1.95 -1.75
N SER A 64 -10.27 -2.02 -1.50
CA SER A 64 -11.17 -0.93 -1.82
C SER A 64 -11.34 -0.01 -0.62
N ILE A 65 -11.12 1.29 -0.82
CA ILE A 65 -11.28 2.33 0.19
C ILE A 65 -12.36 3.29 -0.28
N LYS A 66 -13.33 3.56 0.59
CA LYS A 66 -14.30 4.63 0.34
C LYS A 66 -13.67 5.98 0.64
N ILE A 67 -13.75 6.90 -0.31
CA ILE A 67 -13.35 8.28 -0.12
C ILE A 67 -14.57 9.05 0.38
N PRO A 68 -14.50 9.73 1.54
CA PRO A 68 -15.59 10.57 2.00
C PRO A 68 -15.74 11.77 1.07
N SER A 69 -16.97 12.14 0.71
CA SER A 69 -17.20 13.31 -0.13
C SER A 69 -16.84 14.62 0.59
N ILE A 70 -16.62 15.70 -0.16
CA ILE A 70 -16.42 17.04 0.41
C ILE A 70 -17.59 17.44 1.31
N ASP A 71 -18.82 17.09 0.94
CA ASP A 71 -20.02 17.39 1.73
C ASP A 71 -20.06 16.59 3.04
N ASP A 72 -19.63 15.32 3.02
CA ASP A 72 -19.48 14.52 4.24
C ASP A 72 -18.41 15.13 5.17
N LEU A 73 -17.28 15.55 4.61
CA LEU A 73 -16.24 16.24 5.37
C LEU A 73 -16.75 17.57 5.96
N ARG A 74 -17.47 18.38 5.20
CA ARG A 74 -18.06 19.65 5.71
C ARG A 74 -19.09 19.40 6.81
N LYS A 75 -19.83 18.30 6.75
CA LYS A 75 -20.78 17.95 7.80
C LYS A 75 -20.09 17.64 9.13
N ASP A 76 -18.93 16.99 9.09
CA ASP A 76 -18.20 16.59 10.28
C ASP A 76 -17.30 17.72 10.83
N PHE A 77 -16.70 18.52 9.96
CA PHE A 77 -15.73 19.57 10.34
C PHE A 77 -16.29 20.99 10.32
N GLY A 78 -17.49 21.21 9.75
CA GLY A 78 -18.16 22.50 9.62
C GLY A 78 -18.15 23.06 8.20
N GLU A 79 -19.19 23.84 7.86
CA GLU A 79 -19.42 24.39 6.51
C GLU A 79 -18.25 25.21 5.96
N TYR A 80 -17.51 25.89 6.85
CA TYR A 80 -16.37 26.75 6.52
C TYR A 80 -15.01 26.12 6.85
N ALA A 81 -14.97 24.81 7.08
CA ALA A 81 -13.71 24.11 7.34
C ALA A 81 -12.79 24.20 6.11
N SER A 82 -11.50 24.47 6.35
CA SER A 82 -10.46 24.31 5.33
C SER A 82 -10.21 22.82 5.15
N LEU A 83 -10.69 22.28 4.03
CA LEU A 83 -10.53 20.86 3.68
C LEU A 83 -9.28 20.66 2.82
N PRO A 84 -8.63 19.49 2.90
CA PRO A 84 -7.48 19.18 2.05
C PRO A 84 -7.92 18.95 0.59
N ASP A 85 -7.10 19.39 -0.35
CA ASP A 85 -7.33 19.18 -1.79
C ASP A 85 -6.95 17.75 -2.25
N THR A 86 -6.26 16.99 -1.39
CA THR A 86 -5.83 15.61 -1.67
C THR A 86 -5.98 14.74 -0.43
N LEU A 87 -6.48 13.53 -0.60
CA LEU A 87 -6.36 12.46 0.38
C LEU A 87 -4.95 11.85 0.31
N ARG A 88 -4.21 11.86 1.43
CA ARG A 88 -2.89 11.24 1.51
C ARG A 88 -2.94 9.94 2.28
N LEU A 89 -2.45 8.88 1.66
CA LEU A 89 -2.23 7.58 2.27
C LEU A 89 -0.73 7.42 2.53
N GLY A 90 -0.40 7.17 3.80
CA GLY A 90 0.99 6.97 4.23
C GLY A 90 1.65 5.75 3.60
N ASN A 91 2.95 5.59 3.85
CA ASN A 91 3.71 4.45 3.37
C ASN A 91 3.20 3.13 3.97
N VAL A 92 3.32 2.06 3.20
CA VAL A 92 3.16 0.67 3.67
C VAL A 92 4.49 0.20 4.21
N ASN A 93 4.47 -0.39 5.39
CA ASN A 93 5.59 -1.06 6.00
C ASN A 93 5.53 -2.55 5.66
N LEU A 94 6.54 -3.08 4.96
CA LEU A 94 6.72 -4.49 4.70
C LEU A 94 7.79 -5.07 5.63
N LYS A 95 7.43 -6.10 6.37
CA LYS A 95 8.35 -6.93 7.16
C LYS A 95 8.47 -8.30 6.52
N TYR A 96 9.68 -8.84 6.50
CA TYR A 96 9.94 -10.19 5.99
C TYR A 96 11.18 -10.82 6.65
N THR A 97 11.28 -12.13 6.54
CA THR A 97 12.45 -12.92 6.96
C THR A 97 13.20 -13.43 5.72
N LYS A 98 14.52 -13.28 5.68
CA LYS A 98 15.41 -13.86 4.66
C LYS A 98 16.63 -14.42 5.36
N ASN A 99 17.02 -15.66 5.08
CA ASN A 99 18.20 -16.29 5.69
C ASN A 99 18.21 -16.24 7.23
N ASN A 100 17.05 -16.45 7.87
CA ASN A 100 16.82 -16.34 9.33
C ASN A 100 17.02 -14.94 9.94
N GLU A 101 17.14 -13.90 9.11
CA GLU A 101 17.22 -12.51 9.55
C GLU A 101 15.94 -11.75 9.17
N ASN A 102 15.57 -10.77 9.98
CA ASN A 102 14.37 -9.97 9.76
C ASN A 102 14.73 -8.63 9.14
N TYR A 103 13.93 -8.23 8.17
CA TYR A 103 14.12 -7.02 7.39
C TYR A 103 12.83 -6.21 7.34
N GLU A 104 12.99 -4.93 7.04
CA GLU A 104 11.89 -3.97 6.94
C GLU A 104 12.16 -3.04 5.75
N VAL A 105 11.14 -2.85 4.90
CA VAL A 105 11.19 -1.92 3.76
C VAL A 105 9.87 -1.16 3.67
N PHE A 106 9.92 0.07 3.17
CA PHE A 106 8.77 0.96 3.09
C PHE A 106 8.42 1.26 1.63
N SER A 107 7.12 1.32 1.34
CA SER A 107 6.64 1.74 0.01
C SER A 107 6.75 3.25 -0.16
N ASN A 108 6.38 3.73 -1.35
CA ASN A 108 5.97 5.12 -1.55
C ASN A 108 4.67 5.44 -0.78
N SER A 109 4.41 6.74 -0.53
CA SER A 109 3.08 7.22 -0.16
C SER A 109 2.23 7.39 -1.43
N LEU A 110 0.92 7.44 -1.26
CA LEU A 110 -0.03 7.70 -2.35
C LEU A 110 -0.83 8.97 -2.03
N GLU A 111 -0.94 9.86 -3.01
CA GLU A 111 -1.74 11.08 -2.93
C GLU A 111 -2.85 10.98 -3.96
N ILE A 112 -4.07 11.23 -3.52
CA ILE A 112 -5.28 11.01 -4.31
C ILE A 112 -6.04 12.34 -4.35
N PRO A 113 -6.16 12.97 -5.52
CA PRO A 113 -6.90 14.21 -5.68
C PRO A 113 -8.37 14.05 -5.28
N TYR A 114 -8.93 15.10 -4.66
CA TYR A 114 -10.37 15.24 -4.45
C TYR A 114 -11.10 15.78 -5.68
#